data_AF-A0A938ASZ2-F1
#
_entry.id   AF-A0A938ASZ2-F1
#
_cell.length_a   1.000
_cell.length_b   1.000
_cell.length_c   1.000
_cell.angle_alpha   90.00
_cell.angle_beta   90.00
_cell.angle_gamma   90.00
#
_symmetry.space_group_name_H-M   'P 1'
#
loop_
_entity.id
_entity.type
_entity.pdbx_description
1 polymer ?
#
loop_
_entity_poly.entity_id
_entity_poly.type
_entity_poly.pdbx_seq_one_letter_code
_entity_poly.pdbx_strand_id
1 'polypeptide(L)'
;GLDPRSKRSVQEFVLNLRNLHDATIVLTTHDMDEADRLCDRIAIIDQGRIVALDTPAGLKALVKRNGSNNGHDPTMEDVFMELTGKSLKEDEEKEE
;
A
#
# COMPACT_ATOMS: atom_id res chain seq x y z
N GLY A 1 -12.28 -10.29 7.79
CA GLY A 1 -11.25 -9.35 8.30
C GLY A 1 -11.57 -8.92 9.71
N LEU A 2 -10.61 -8.31 10.41
CA LEU A 2 -10.84 -7.64 11.70
C LEU A 2 -11.88 -6.54 11.54
N ASP A 3 -12.67 -6.29 12.59
CA ASP A 3 -13.53 -5.10 12.61
C ASP A 3 -12.67 -3.82 12.65
N PRO A 4 -13.21 -2.65 12.28
CA PRO A 4 -12.44 -1.41 12.20
C PRO A 4 -11.71 -1.02 13.49
N ARG A 5 -12.24 -1.37 14.68
CA ARG A 5 -11.56 -1.06 15.95
C ARG A 5 -10.39 -2.00 16.19
N SER A 6 -10.60 -3.30 15.99
CA SER A 6 -9.53 -4.29 16.14
C SER A 6 -8.40 -4.05 15.14
N LYS A 7 -8.73 -3.70 13.89
CA LYS A 7 -7.74 -3.29 12.89
C LYS A 7 -6.88 -2.12 13.37
N ARG A 8 -7.51 -1.03 13.81
CA ARG A 8 -6.75 0.14 14.34
C ARG A 8 -5.85 -0.24 15.51
N SER A 9 -6.33 -1.08 16.42
CA SER A 9 -5.55 -1.55 17.58
C SER A 9 -4.30 -2.32 17.16
N VAL A 10 -4.42 -3.20 16.15
CA VAL A 10 -3.27 -3.93 15.58
C VAL A 10 -2.28 -2.95 14.94
N GLN A 11 -2.77 -1.99 14.17
CA GLN A 11 -1.89 -1.02 13.51
C GLN A 11 -1.17 -0.11 14.51
N GLU A 12 -1.82 0.30 15.60
CA GLU A 12 -1.17 1.00 16.72
C GLU A 12 -0.10 0.15 17.40
N PHE A 13 -0.37 -1.14 17.60
CA PHE A 13 0.60 -2.07 18.15
C PHE A 13 1.84 -2.21 17.25
N VAL A 14 1.65 -2.29 15.92
CA VAL A 14 2.75 -2.31 14.95
C VAL A 14 3.62 -1.04 15.06
N LEU A 15 2.99 0.14 15.16
CA LEU A 15 3.71 1.40 15.33
C LEU A 15 4.48 1.47 16.66
N ASN A 16 3.87 1.00 17.74
CA ASN A 16 4.53 0.96 19.05
C ASN A 16 5.72 0.01 19.06
N LEU A 17 5.59 -1.17 18.45
CA LEU A 17 6.70 -2.12 18.31
C LEU A 17 7.87 -1.51 17.56
N ARG A 18 7.60 -0.87 16.42
CA ARG A 18 8.59 -0.16 15.63
C ARG A 18 9.30 0.92 16.45
N ASN A 19 8.54 1.79 17.10
CA ASN A 19 9.09 2.98 17.76
C ASN A 19 9.79 2.70 19.09
N LEU A 20 9.34 1.70 19.85
CA LEU A 20 9.82 1.45 21.21
C LEU A 20 10.88 0.35 21.28
N HIS A 21 10.91 -0.56 20.29
CA HIS A 21 11.74 -1.76 20.36
C HIS A 21 12.77 -1.89 19.22
N ASP A 22 12.94 -0.84 18.40
CA ASP A 22 13.85 -0.83 17.23
C ASP A 22 13.67 -2.07 16.33
N ALA A 23 12.41 -2.52 16.23
CA ALA A 23 12.05 -3.75 15.56
C ALA A 23 11.96 -3.53 14.05
N THR A 24 12.53 -4.44 13.27
CA THR A 24 12.27 -4.53 11.82
C THR A 24 10.99 -5.33 11.58
N ILE A 25 10.03 -4.73 10.90
CA ILE A 25 8.71 -5.33 10.65
C ILE A 25 8.53 -5.53 9.15
N VAL A 26 8.13 -6.74 8.76
CA VAL A 26 7.66 -7.04 7.40
C VAL A 26 6.15 -7.20 7.44
N LEU A 27 5.44 -6.28 6.78
CA LEU A 27 3.98 -6.27 6.69
C LEU A 27 3.57 -6.63 5.25
N THR A 28 2.63 -7.56 5.13
CA THR A 28 1.94 -7.87 3.87
C THR A 28 0.50 -7.41 3.98
N THR A 29 0.07 -6.51 3.11
CA THR A 29 -1.31 -6.03 3.08
C THR A 29 -1.73 -5.74 1.64
N HIS A 30 -3.02 -5.91 1.36
CA HIS A 30 -3.67 -5.43 0.14
C HIS A 30 -4.38 -4.09 0.38
N ASP A 31 -4.38 -3.58 1.60
CA ASP A 31 -4.95 -2.28 1.94
C ASP A 31 -3.90 -1.17 1.73
N MET A 32 -4.18 -0.33 0.74
CA MET A 32 -3.24 0.70 0.30
C MET A 32 -3.08 1.83 1.33
N ASP A 33 -4.13 2.16 2.09
CA ASP A 33 -4.08 3.15 3.17
C ASP A 33 -3.24 2.65 4.36
N GLU A 34 -3.36 1.37 4.68
CA GLU A 34 -2.53 0.72 5.70
C GLU A 34 -1.06 0.73 5.32
N ALA A 35 -0.74 0.34 4.08
CA ALA A 35 0.63 0.36 3.57
C ALA A 35 1.23 1.77 3.61
N ASP A 36 0.49 2.77 3.13
CA ASP A 36 0.91 4.18 3.11
C ASP A 36 1.17 4.73 4.51
N ARG A 37 0.36 4.33 5.50
CA ARG A 37 0.45 4.85 6.86
C ARG A 37 1.53 4.17 7.71
N LEU A 38 1.79 2.88 7.50
CA LEU A 38 2.63 2.08 8.41
C LEU A 38 4.04 1.83 7.88
N CYS A 39 4.23 1.82 6.56
CA CYS A 39 5.48 1.39 5.95
C CYS A 39 6.41 2.54 5.60
N ASP A 40 7.70 2.39 5.89
CA ASP A 40 8.75 3.31 5.40
C ASP A 40 9.07 3.09 3.92
N ARG A 41 8.92 1.84 3.48
CA ARG A 41 9.16 1.38 2.11
C ARG A 41 8.09 0.36 1.76
N ILE A 42 7.63 0.41 0.52
CA ILE A 42 6.59 -0.47 -0.01
C ILE A 42 7.17 -1.18 -1.24
N ALA A 43 7.13 -2.50 -1.22
CA ALA A 43 7.30 -3.32 -2.42
C ALA A 43 5.91 -3.62 -2.99
N ILE A 44 5.67 -3.26 -4.25
CA ILE A 44 4.47 -3.65 -4.98
C ILE A 44 4.78 -4.95 -5.71
N ILE A 45 3.94 -5.95 -5.48
CA ILE A 45 4.09 -7.28 -6.06
C ILE A 45 2.93 -7.52 -7.01
N ASP A 46 3.23 -7.89 -8.26
CA ASP A 46 2.24 -8.37 -9.23
C ASP A 46 2.79 -9.62 -9.92
N GLN A 47 1.92 -10.61 -10.11
CA GLN A 47 2.24 -11.91 -10.72
C GLN A 47 3.53 -12.57 -10.16
N GLY A 48 3.73 -12.47 -8.84
CA GLY A 48 4.89 -13.06 -8.16
C GLY A 48 6.21 -12.32 -8.36
N ARG A 49 6.19 -11.09 -8.90
CA ARG A 49 7.38 -10.24 -9.10
C ARG A 49 7.20 -8.90 -8.41
N ILE A 50 8.31 -8.37 -7.87
CA ILE A 50 8.35 -6.99 -7.38
C ILE A 50 8.42 -6.06 -8.59
N VAL A 51 7.38 -5.26 -8.79
CA VAL A 51 7.29 -4.30 -9.91
C VAL A 51 7.76 -2.91 -9.50
N ALA A 52 7.71 -2.57 -8.21
CA ALA A 52 8.29 -1.35 -7.67
C ALA A 52 8.71 -1.55 -6.20
N LEU A 53 9.71 -0.80 -5.76
CA LEU A 53 10.15 -0.74 -4.37
C LEU A 53 10.73 0.64 -4.06
N ASP A 54 9.99 1.43 -3.28
CA ASP A 54 10.42 2.76 -2.86
C ASP A 54 9.67 3.17 -1.57
N THR A 55 9.94 4.36 -1.06
CA THR A 55 9.12 5.04 -0.05
C THR A 55 7.72 5.34 -0.60
N PRO A 56 6.69 5.45 0.25
CA PRO A 56 5.35 5.82 -0.21
C PRO A 56 5.33 7.15 -0.98
N ALA A 57 6.11 8.14 -0.52
CA ALA A 57 6.26 9.42 -1.19
C ALA A 57 6.94 9.29 -2.58
N GLY A 58 7.98 8.46 -2.68
CA GLY A 58 8.67 8.16 -3.94
C GLY A 58 7.73 7.52 -4.95
N LEU A 59 6.95 6.52 -4.51
CA LEU A 59 5.96 5.85 -5.35
C LEU A 59 4.88 6.81 -5.85
N LYS A 60 4.29 7.63 -4.97
CA LYS A 60 3.28 8.65 -5.36
C LYS A 60 3.84 9.69 -6.33
N ALA A 61 5.12 10.05 -6.20
CA ALA A 61 5.77 10.98 -7.12
C ALA A 61 5.90 10.41 -8.54
N LEU A 62 6.04 9.09 -8.70
CA LEU A 62 6.05 8.43 -10.01
C LEU A 62 4.73 8.66 -10.76
N VAL A 63 3.61 8.45 -10.08
CA VAL A 63 2.26 8.67 -10.63
C VAL A 63 2.02 10.14 -10.95
N LYS A 64 2.41 11.04 -10.03
CA LYS A 64 2.25 12.50 -10.23
C LYS A 64 2.90 12.98 -11.52
N ARG A 65 4.07 12.44 -11.87
CA ARG A 65 4.79 12.78 -13.10
C ARG A 65 4.08 12.28 -14.36
N ASN A 66 3.39 11.15 -14.27
CA ASN A 66 2.68 10.54 -15.40
C ASN A 66 1.27 11.12 -15.60
N GLY A 67 0.76 11.90 -14.64
CA GLY A 67 -0.56 12.55 -14.73
C GLY A 67 -1.74 11.61 -14.48
N SER A 68 -1.50 10.42 -13.91
CA SER A 68 -2.52 9.39 -13.72
C SER A 68 -3.34 9.53 -12.41
N ASN A 69 -3.37 10.73 -11.82
CA ASN A 69 -3.99 10.99 -10.51
C ASN A 69 -5.39 11.65 -10.62
N ASN A 70 -6.05 11.61 -11.78
CA ASN A 70 -7.44 12.09 -12.00
C ASN A 70 -7.80 13.46 -11.36
N GLY A 71 -6.83 14.37 -11.20
CA GLY A 71 -7.02 15.69 -10.58
C GLY A 71 -7.01 15.73 -9.04
N HIS A 72 -6.68 14.64 -8.35
CA HIS A 72 -6.45 14.59 -6.90
C HIS A 72 -4.98 14.35 -6.55
N ASP A 73 -4.63 14.43 -5.27
CA ASP A 73 -3.29 14.04 -4.83
C ASP A 73 -3.12 12.52 -5.00
N PRO A 74 -1.97 12.04 -5.52
CA PRO A 74 -1.77 10.62 -5.77
C PRO A 74 -1.84 9.78 -4.49
N THR A 75 -2.63 8.71 -4.54
CA THR A 75 -2.77 7.71 -3.49
C THR A 75 -1.93 6.48 -3.81
N MET A 76 -1.83 5.55 -2.86
CA MET A 76 -1.19 4.26 -3.12
C MET A 76 -2.05 3.36 -4.04
N GLU A 77 -3.36 3.60 -4.13
CA GLU A 77 -4.22 2.94 -5.11
C GLU A 77 -3.86 3.37 -6.53
N ASP A 78 -3.65 4.67 -6.78
CA ASP A 78 -3.23 5.15 -8.10
C ASP A 78 -1.89 4.54 -8.53
N VAL A 79 -0.96 4.40 -7.57
CA VAL A 79 0.34 3.75 -7.80
C VAL A 79 0.15 2.29 -8.21
N PHE A 80 -0.70 1.57 -7.50
CA PHE A 80 -0.96 0.16 -7.81
C PHE A 80 -1.59 0.01 -9.20
N MET A 81 -2.60 0.82 -9.50
CA MET A 81 -3.30 0.85 -10.80
C MET A 81 -2.34 1.14 -11.95
N GLU A 82 -1.51 2.17 -11.81
CA GLU A 82 -0.51 2.58 -12.81
C GLU A 82 0.52 1.47 -13.08
N LEU A 83 1.01 0.82 -12.02
CA LEU A 83 2.09 -0.16 -12.15
C LEU A 83 1.63 -1.55 -12.58
N THR A 84 0.41 -1.93 -12.23
CA THR A 84 -0.13 -3.25 -12.57
C THR A 84 -0.98 -3.22 -13.84
N GLY A 85 -1.42 -2.04 -14.28
CA GLY A 85 -2.35 -1.89 -15.40
C GLY A 85 -3.72 -2.52 -15.16
N LYS A 86 -4.01 -2.96 -13.93
CA LYS A 86 -5.28 -3.57 -13.54
C LYS A 86 -6.20 -2.50 -13.00
N SER A 87 -7.48 -2.63 -13.30
CA SER A 87 -8.55 -1.97 -12.55
C SER A 87 -8.82 -2.75 -11.27
N LEU A 88 -8.92 -2.10 -10.10
CA LEU A 88 -9.27 -2.76 -8.82
C LEU A 88 -10.53 -3.64 -8.91
N LYS A 89 -11.40 -3.41 -9.90
CA LYS A 89 -12.58 -4.24 -10.18
C LYS A 89 -12.27 -5.63 -10.75
N GLU A 90 -11.10 -5.84 -11.35
CA GLU A 90 -10.76 -7.12 -12.01
C GLU A 90 -10.40 -8.24 -11.03
N ASP A 91 -10.12 -7.89 -9.77
CA ASP A 91 -9.82 -8.87 -8.72
C ASP A 91 -11.08 -9.27 -7.92
N GLU A 92 -12.14 -8.46 -7.91
CA GLU A 92 -13.44 -8.83 -7.31
C GLU A 92 -14.18 -9.89 -8.14
N GLU A 93 -13.98 -9.95 -9.46
CA GLU A 93 -14.66 -10.89 -10.37
C GLU A 93 -14.04 -12.30 -10.41
N LYS A 94 -12.93 -12.55 -9.69
CA LYS A 94 -12.25 -13.86 -9.67
C LYS A 94 -12.56 -14.72 -8.44
N GLU A 95 -13.44 -14.25 -7.56
CA GLU A 95 -13.88 -15.01 -6.37
C GLU A 95 -15.28 -15.66 -6.51
N GLU A 96 -15.90 -15.65 -7.70
CA GLU A 96 -17.09 -16.47 -8.03
C GLU A 96 -16.74 -17.80 -8.72
#